data_AF-A0AAC9NXE8-F1
#
_entry.id   AF-A0AAC9NXE8-F1
#
_cell.length_a   1.000
_cell.length_b   1.000
_cell.length_c   1.000
_cell.angle_alpha   90.00
_cell.angle_beta   90.00
_cell.angle_gamma   90.00
#
_symmetry.space_group_name_H-M   'P 1'
#
loop_
_entity.id
_entity.type
_entity.pdbx_description
1 polymer ?
#
loop_
_entity_poly.entity_id
_entity_poly.type
_entity_poly.pdbx_seq_one_letter_code
_entity_poly.pdbx_strand_id
1 'polypeptide(L)'
;MQTKSIRVLFDESKIAARNEDIARAVAASKPHDLLVVAVLKGSFMFAADLIRALHRAGLEPQVEFVHMSSYREATVSSGQVEILKDVESDVRDRDVLLVDDILESGRTLAFAKDLLMARGARTVKSAVLLEKPGKRAVQIDADYIGFECPDLFVVGYGMDVAHRYRQLPFVGVVETEDKDRKEQ
;
A
#
# COMPACT_ATOMS: atom_id res chain seq x y z
N MET A 1 30.23 -2.27 9.94
CA MET A 1 28.79 -2.50 9.67
C MET A 1 28.04 -1.51 10.55
N GLN A 2 27.58 -0.38 10.00
CA GLN A 2 26.89 0.65 10.80
C GLN A 2 25.59 0.06 11.37
N THR A 3 25.41 0.16 12.68
CA THR A 3 24.19 -0.29 13.37
C THR A 3 23.07 0.69 13.05
N LYS A 4 22.15 0.31 12.17
CA LYS A 4 20.95 1.12 11.91
C LYS A 4 19.97 0.92 13.07
N SER A 5 19.70 1.97 13.86
CA SER A 5 18.58 1.98 14.79
C SER A 5 17.26 2.16 14.01
N ILE A 6 16.20 1.55 14.52
CA ILE A 6 14.85 1.69 13.97
C ILE A 6 13.98 2.31 15.07
N ARG A 7 13.54 3.55 14.84
CA ARG A 7 12.60 4.22 15.74
C ARG A 7 11.17 3.92 15.28
N VAL A 8 10.32 3.51 16.21
CA VAL A 8 8.90 3.25 15.94
C VAL A 8 8.19 4.55 15.57
N LEU A 9 7.44 4.53 14.46
CA LEU A 9 6.60 5.64 14.00
C LEU A 9 5.11 5.33 14.23
N PHE A 10 4.68 4.12 13.88
CA PHE A 10 3.35 3.59 14.17
C PHE A 10 3.49 2.20 14.77
N ASP A 11 3.11 2.03 16.03
CA ASP A 11 3.15 0.74 16.70
C ASP A 11 2.05 -0.21 16.21
N GLU A 12 2.20 -1.49 16.56
CA GLU A 12 1.28 -2.57 16.17
C GLU A 12 -0.17 -2.30 16.59
N SER A 13 -0.38 -1.78 17.81
CA SER A 13 -1.73 -1.51 18.33
C SER A 13 -2.44 -0.40 17.57
N LYS A 14 -1.70 0.65 17.20
CA LYS A 14 -2.20 1.77 16.40
C LYS A 14 -2.55 1.33 14.98
N ILE A 15 -1.72 0.48 14.37
CA ILE A 15 -1.98 -0.09 13.04
C ILE A 15 -3.22 -0.98 13.09
N ALA A 16 -3.33 -1.86 14.08
CA ALA A 16 -4.51 -2.74 14.25
C ALA A 16 -5.80 -1.92 14.40
N ALA A 17 -5.81 -0.90 15.24
CA ALA A 17 -6.96 0.00 15.40
C ALA A 17 -7.32 0.71 14.09
N ARG A 18 -6.32 1.13 13.32
CA ARG A 18 -6.55 1.80 12.04
C ARG A 18 -7.13 0.87 10.98
N ASN A 19 -6.71 -0.38 10.94
CA ASN A 19 -7.30 -1.39 10.05
C ASN A 19 -8.79 -1.59 10.34
N GLU A 20 -9.19 -1.57 11.61
CA GLU A 20 -10.60 -1.63 12.01
C GLU A 20 -11.40 -0.42 11.53
N ASP A 21 -10.84 0.79 11.62
CA ASP A 21 -11.47 2.02 11.12
C ASP A 21 -11.70 1.96 9.60
N ILE A 22 -10.67 1.56 8.85
CA ILE A 22 -10.75 1.41 7.39
C ILE A 22 -11.79 0.35 7.03
N ALA A 23 -11.77 -0.81 7.69
CA ALA A 23 -12.73 -1.87 7.42
C ALA A 23 -14.18 -1.43 7.65
N ARG A 24 -14.46 -0.69 8.73
CA ARG A 24 -15.78 -0.10 8.97
C ARG A 24 -16.19 0.89 7.87
N ALA A 25 -15.28 1.74 7.42
CA ALA A 25 -15.55 2.69 6.33
C ALA A 25 -15.85 1.98 5.00
N VAL A 26 -15.11 0.92 4.68
CA VAL A 26 -15.36 0.08 3.50
C VAL A 26 -16.74 -0.58 3.62
N ALA A 27 -17.06 -1.20 4.76
CA ALA A 27 -18.36 -1.85 4.99
C ALA A 27 -19.52 -0.86 4.90
N ALA A 28 -19.37 0.37 5.41
CA ALA A 28 -20.38 1.42 5.32
C ALA A 28 -20.70 1.82 3.87
N SER A 29 -19.74 1.64 2.95
CA SER A 29 -19.97 1.89 1.52
C SER A 29 -20.80 0.80 0.82
N LYS A 30 -21.10 -0.32 1.51
CA LYS A 30 -21.90 -1.45 1.03
C LYS A 30 -21.46 -1.96 -0.35
N PRO A 31 -20.20 -2.40 -0.49
CA PRO A 31 -19.68 -2.82 -1.78
C PRO A 31 -20.44 -4.06 -2.29
N HIS A 32 -20.71 -4.12 -3.58
CA HIS A 32 -21.28 -5.31 -4.22
C HIS A 32 -20.17 -6.17 -4.84
N ASP A 33 -20.21 -7.46 -4.49
CA ASP A 33 -19.24 -8.51 -4.85
C ASP A 33 -17.78 -8.04 -4.69
N LEU A 34 -17.39 -7.77 -3.44
CA LEU A 34 -16.12 -7.18 -3.11
C LEU A 34 -14.94 -8.10 -3.47
N LEU A 35 -14.03 -7.59 -4.29
CA LEU A 35 -12.72 -8.17 -4.55
C LEU A 35 -11.63 -7.31 -3.92
N VAL A 36 -10.79 -7.90 -3.08
CA VAL A 36 -9.58 -7.24 -2.56
C VAL A 36 -8.41 -7.62 -3.43
N VAL A 37 -7.73 -6.64 -4.03
CA VAL A 37 -6.52 -6.85 -4.84
C VAL A 37 -5.34 -6.24 -4.10
N ALA A 38 -4.40 -7.06 -3.61
CA ALA A 38 -3.22 -6.58 -2.90
C ALA A 38 -2.01 -6.45 -3.83
N VAL A 39 -1.36 -5.28 -3.80
CA VAL A 39 -0.15 -4.99 -4.59
C VAL A 39 1.08 -5.56 -3.89
N LEU A 40 1.66 -6.60 -4.47
CA LEU A 40 2.87 -7.22 -3.96
C LEU A 40 4.12 -6.39 -4.27
N LYS A 41 5.16 -6.45 -3.44
CA LYS A 41 5.27 -7.27 -2.21
C LYS A 41 4.94 -6.50 -0.93
N GLY A 42 4.98 -5.18 -0.95
CA GLY A 42 4.92 -4.33 0.24
C GLY A 42 3.64 -4.46 1.05
N SER A 43 2.49 -4.54 0.36
CA SER A 43 1.18 -4.46 1.02
C SER A 43 0.74 -5.74 1.74
N PHE A 44 1.43 -6.87 1.60
CA PHE A 44 0.87 -8.17 1.99
C PHE A 44 0.48 -8.28 3.48
N MET A 45 1.22 -7.62 4.38
CA MET A 45 0.88 -7.60 5.81
C MET A 45 -0.35 -6.74 6.07
N PHE A 46 -0.38 -5.52 5.51
CA PHE A 46 -1.53 -4.64 5.60
C PHE A 46 -2.79 -5.29 5.01
N ALA A 47 -2.68 -5.91 3.84
CA ALA A 47 -3.78 -6.63 3.21
C ALA A 47 -4.28 -7.78 4.09
N ALA A 48 -3.40 -8.62 4.62
CA ALA A 48 -3.80 -9.74 5.48
C ALA A 48 -4.54 -9.30 6.75
N ASP A 49 -4.09 -8.20 7.38
CA ASP A 49 -4.75 -7.66 8.57
C ASP A 49 -6.07 -6.95 8.21
N LEU A 50 -6.08 -6.19 7.12
CA LEU A 50 -7.27 -5.49 6.66
C LEU A 50 -8.37 -6.47 6.24
N ILE A 51 -8.04 -7.57 5.54
CA ILE A 51 -9.03 -8.60 5.16
C ILE A 51 -9.65 -9.24 6.41
N ARG A 52 -8.87 -9.50 7.46
CA ARG A 52 -9.40 -9.99 8.74
C ARG A 52 -10.30 -8.95 9.43
N ALA A 53 -9.98 -7.67 9.33
CA ALA A 53 -10.82 -6.58 9.84
C ALA A 53 -12.12 -6.44 9.02
N LEU A 54 -12.06 -6.56 7.69
CA LEU A 54 -13.23 -6.56 6.80
C LEU A 54 -14.20 -7.69 7.17
N HIS A 55 -13.68 -8.90 7.47
CA HIS A 55 -14.50 -10.00 7.97
C HIS A 55 -15.20 -9.66 9.28
N ARG A 56 -14.50 -9.07 10.25
CA ARG A 56 -15.11 -8.60 11.50
C ARG A 56 -16.16 -7.51 11.28
N ALA A 57 -16.03 -6.72 10.23
CA ALA A 57 -17.01 -5.72 9.80
C ALA A 57 -18.20 -6.31 9.01
N GLY A 58 -18.27 -7.64 8.83
CA GLY A 58 -19.39 -8.32 8.17
C GLY A 58 -19.26 -8.46 6.65
N LEU A 59 -18.05 -8.35 6.11
CA LEU A 59 -17.77 -8.53 4.68
C LEU A 59 -17.08 -9.88 4.42
N GLU A 60 -17.29 -10.44 3.23
CA GLU A 60 -16.71 -11.72 2.80
C GLU A 60 -16.01 -11.55 1.43
N PRO A 61 -14.92 -10.78 1.35
CA PRO A 61 -14.27 -10.50 0.07
C PRO A 61 -13.55 -11.73 -0.49
N GLN A 62 -13.51 -11.83 -1.83
CA GLN A 62 -12.46 -12.61 -2.48
C GLN A 62 -11.14 -11.84 -2.47
N VAL A 63 -10.02 -12.57 -2.59
CA VAL A 63 -8.68 -11.99 -2.46
C VAL A 63 -7.82 -12.38 -3.65
N GLU A 64 -7.19 -11.38 -4.25
CA GLU A 64 -6.29 -11.49 -5.39
C GLU A 64 -4.99 -10.72 -5.12
N PHE A 65 -3.95 -11.07 -5.86
CA PHE A 65 -2.65 -10.43 -5.74
C PHE A 65 -2.11 -10.05 -7.10
N VAL A 66 -1.65 -8.81 -7.22
CA VAL A 66 -0.94 -8.32 -8.41
C VAL A 66 0.51 -8.00 -8.02
N HIS A 67 1.47 -8.33 -8.87
CA HIS A 67 2.87 -7.97 -8.66
C HIS A 67 3.33 -7.10 -9.82
N MET A 68 3.74 -5.88 -9.50
CA MET A 68 4.17 -4.89 -10.49
C MET A 68 5.59 -4.43 -10.19
N SER A 69 6.34 -4.14 -11.26
CA SER A 69 7.66 -3.54 -11.18
C SER A 69 7.66 -2.20 -11.90
N SER A 70 8.16 -1.16 -11.25
CA SER A 70 8.48 0.10 -11.91
C SER A 70 9.86 -0.01 -12.57
N TYR A 71 10.00 0.24 -13.88
CA TYR A 71 11.31 0.28 -14.53
C TYR A 71 12.24 1.28 -13.82
N ARG A 72 13.35 0.79 -13.25
CA ARG A 72 14.37 1.59 -12.53
C ARG A 72 15.64 1.88 -13.34
N GLU A 73 15.75 1.37 -14.57
CA GLU A 73 16.96 1.48 -15.39
C GLU A 73 16.88 2.64 -16.40
N ALA A 74 16.93 3.86 -15.89
CA ALA A 74 17.51 5.04 -16.52
C ALA A 74 17.33 6.21 -15.55
N THR A 75 18.20 7.20 -15.61
CA THR A 75 18.26 8.41 -14.78
C THR A 75 17.00 9.32 -14.80
N VAL A 76 15.90 8.84 -15.36
CA VAL A 76 14.53 9.38 -15.30
C VAL A 76 13.58 8.19 -15.32
N SER A 77 12.61 8.11 -14.40
CA SER A 77 11.59 7.06 -14.42
C SER A 77 10.87 7.07 -15.78
N SER A 78 11.01 6.02 -16.59
CA SER A 78 10.40 5.92 -17.93
C SER A 78 8.87 5.84 -17.91
N GLY A 79 8.26 5.78 -16.72
CA GLY A 79 6.81 5.78 -16.53
C GLY A 79 6.13 4.45 -16.87
N GLN A 80 6.87 3.46 -17.37
CA GLN A 80 6.33 2.13 -17.68
C GLN A 80 6.31 1.24 -16.43
N VAL A 81 5.13 0.72 -16.12
CA VAL A 81 4.90 -0.30 -15.07
C VAL A 81 4.75 -1.65 -15.78
N GLU A 82 5.53 -2.64 -15.34
CA GLU A 82 5.47 -4.02 -15.84
C GLU A 82 4.66 -4.88 -14.86
N ILE A 83 3.76 -5.72 -15.39
CA ILE A 83 3.03 -6.71 -14.61
C ILE A 83 3.84 -8.00 -14.59
N LEU A 84 4.34 -8.38 -13.41
CA LEU A 84 5.07 -9.63 -13.19
C LEU A 84 4.15 -10.79 -12.79
N LYS A 85 3.06 -10.47 -12.09
CA LYS A 85 1.94 -11.38 -11.82
C LYS A 85 0.64 -10.60 -11.93
N ASP A 86 -0.28 -11.12 -12.71
CA ASP A 86 -1.58 -10.52 -12.97
C ASP A 86 -2.66 -11.09 -12.03
N VAL A 87 -3.80 -10.39 -11.96
CA VAL A 87 -5.03 -10.86 -11.32
C VAL A 87 -5.66 -11.94 -12.19
N GLU A 88 -5.96 -13.11 -11.60
CA GLU A 88 -6.48 -14.27 -12.33
C GLU A 88 -8.01 -14.34 -12.34
N SER A 89 -8.65 -13.87 -11.27
CA SER A 89 -10.12 -13.80 -11.17
C SER A 89 -10.76 -12.79 -12.13
N ASP A 90 -12.02 -13.05 -12.51
CA ASP A 90 -12.83 -12.04 -13.22
C ASP A 90 -13.14 -10.87 -12.29
N VAL A 91 -12.92 -9.66 -12.81
CA VAL A 91 -13.13 -8.38 -12.11
C VAL A 91 -14.39 -7.66 -12.60
N ARG A 92 -15.02 -8.15 -13.67
CA ARG A 92 -16.18 -7.49 -14.30
C ARG A 92 -17.36 -7.37 -13.35
N ASP A 93 -17.96 -6.19 -13.32
CA ASP A 93 -19.14 -5.84 -12.50
C ASP A 93 -18.93 -5.91 -10.98
N ARG A 94 -17.68 -5.99 -10.51
CA ARG A 94 -17.31 -6.07 -9.07
C ARG A 94 -16.84 -4.73 -8.51
N ASP A 95 -17.03 -4.51 -7.21
CA ASP A 95 -16.28 -3.46 -6.50
C ASP A 95 -14.92 -4.00 -6.09
N VAL A 96 -13.87 -3.31 -6.53
CA VAL A 96 -12.50 -3.68 -6.19
C VAL A 96 -11.95 -2.73 -5.13
N LEU A 97 -11.38 -3.30 -4.07
CA LEU A 97 -10.53 -2.60 -3.12
C LEU A 97 -9.07 -2.94 -3.41
N LEU A 98 -8.36 -2.02 -4.06
CA LEU A 98 -6.94 -2.09 -4.33
C LEU A 98 -6.15 -1.71 -3.07
N VAL A 99 -5.30 -2.60 -2.58
CA VAL A 99 -4.54 -2.41 -1.33
C VAL A 99 -3.05 -2.24 -1.64
N ASP A 100 -2.47 -1.14 -1.20
CA ASP A 100 -1.03 -0.83 -1.37
C ASP A 100 -0.38 -0.42 -0.04
N ASP A 101 0.94 -0.53 0.09
CA ASP A 101 1.65 -0.12 1.31
C ASP A 101 1.87 1.39 1.39
N ILE A 102 2.35 2.02 0.31
CA ILE A 102 2.73 3.43 0.30
C ILE A 102 2.24 4.13 -0.97
N LEU A 103 1.45 5.20 -0.80
CA LEU A 103 1.19 6.18 -1.83
C LEU A 103 2.21 7.33 -1.80
N GLU A 104 3.22 7.26 -2.68
CA GLU A 104 4.24 8.31 -2.86
C GLU A 104 4.13 8.98 -4.24
N SER A 105 4.62 8.32 -5.30
CA SER A 105 4.53 8.87 -6.66
C SER A 105 3.14 8.72 -7.31
N GLY A 106 2.35 7.76 -6.84
CA GLY A 106 1.02 7.45 -7.39
C GLY A 106 1.02 6.59 -8.67
N ARG A 107 2.16 6.36 -9.32
CA ARG A 107 2.21 5.65 -10.62
C ARG A 107 1.69 4.22 -10.54
N THR A 108 2.14 3.44 -9.56
CA THR A 108 1.74 2.04 -9.37
C THR A 108 0.24 1.94 -9.12
N LEU A 109 -0.28 2.76 -8.20
CA LEU A 109 -1.69 2.77 -7.83
C LEU A 109 -2.57 3.20 -9.01
N ALA A 110 -2.18 4.25 -9.74
CA ALA A 110 -2.90 4.72 -10.92
C ALA A 110 -2.94 3.66 -12.03
N PHE A 111 -1.80 3.05 -12.35
CA PHE A 111 -1.74 1.99 -13.35
C PHE A 111 -2.64 0.80 -13.00
N ALA A 112 -2.59 0.32 -11.76
CA ALA A 112 -3.44 -0.79 -11.32
C ALA A 112 -4.93 -0.42 -11.33
N LYS A 113 -5.28 0.80 -10.91
CA LYS A 113 -6.65 1.31 -10.97
C LYS A 113 -7.17 1.34 -12.41
N ASP A 114 -6.41 1.92 -13.33
CA ASP A 114 -6.77 2.01 -14.74
C ASP A 114 -6.91 0.62 -15.38
N LEU A 115 -5.99 -0.30 -15.07
CA LEU A 115 -6.02 -1.69 -15.54
C LEU A 115 -7.31 -2.41 -15.12
N LEU A 116 -7.68 -2.30 -13.84
CA LEU A 116 -8.87 -2.97 -13.29
C LEU A 116 -10.16 -2.35 -13.84
N MET A 117 -10.22 -1.01 -13.95
CA MET A 117 -11.34 -0.31 -14.58
C MET A 117 -11.51 -0.72 -16.06
N ALA A 118 -10.41 -0.80 -16.82
CA ALA A 118 -10.45 -1.21 -18.23
C ALA A 118 -10.92 -2.66 -18.44
N ARG A 119 -10.79 -3.51 -17.42
CA ARG A 119 -11.30 -4.89 -17.42
C ARG A 119 -12.79 -5.01 -17.03
N GLY A 120 -13.44 -3.88 -16.72
CA GLY A 120 -14.87 -3.83 -16.43
C GLY A 120 -15.23 -3.88 -14.96
N ALA A 121 -14.29 -3.61 -14.05
CA ALA A 121 -14.64 -3.39 -12.65
C ALA A 121 -15.71 -2.28 -12.52
N ARG A 122 -16.69 -2.49 -11.65
CA ARG A 122 -17.76 -1.52 -11.41
C ARG A 122 -17.22 -0.26 -10.73
N THR A 123 -16.43 -0.47 -9.68
CA THR A 123 -15.63 0.59 -9.05
C THR A 123 -14.27 0.03 -8.64
N VAL A 124 -13.28 0.92 -8.59
CA VAL A 124 -11.97 0.60 -8.00
C VAL A 124 -11.66 1.69 -6.97
N LYS A 125 -11.76 1.31 -5.69
CA LYS A 125 -11.32 2.11 -4.55
C LYS A 125 -9.96 1.63 -4.07
N SER A 126 -9.23 2.49 -3.40
CA SER A 126 -7.87 2.25 -2.94
C SER A 126 -7.75 2.41 -1.43
N ALA A 127 -7.07 1.46 -0.79
CA ALA A 127 -6.64 1.55 0.60
C ALA A 127 -5.12 1.52 0.64
N VAL A 128 -4.50 2.56 1.20
CA VAL A 128 -3.05 2.64 1.36
C VAL A 128 -2.70 2.77 2.83
N LEU A 129 -1.71 2.01 3.29
CA LEU A 129 -1.31 2.10 4.69
C LEU A 129 -0.70 3.47 4.97
N LEU A 130 0.23 3.92 4.14
CA LEU A 130 0.91 5.21 4.29
C LEU A 130 0.66 6.11 3.09
N GLU A 131 0.39 7.37 3.37
CA GLU A 131 0.41 8.42 2.37
C GLU A 131 1.60 9.36 2.62
N LYS A 132 2.43 9.56 1.58
CA LYS A 132 3.51 10.54 1.61
C LYS A 132 3.16 11.73 0.71
N PRO A 133 2.83 12.90 1.27
CA PRO A 133 2.54 14.08 0.46
C PRO A 133 3.81 14.64 -0.22
N GLY A 134 3.63 15.38 -1.32
CA GLY A 134 4.69 16.19 -1.94
C GLY A 134 5.53 15.52 -3.03
N LYS A 135 5.36 14.22 -3.30
CA LYS A 135 6.11 13.49 -4.35
C LYS A 135 5.23 12.91 -5.47
N ARG A 136 3.99 13.38 -5.59
CA ARG A 136 3.06 12.92 -6.63
C ARG A 136 3.63 13.17 -8.02
N ALA A 137 3.67 12.12 -8.83
CA ALA A 137 4.02 12.21 -10.25
C ALA A 137 2.79 12.12 -11.16
N VAL A 138 1.66 11.67 -10.60
CA VAL A 138 0.34 11.60 -11.25
C VAL A 138 -0.71 12.08 -10.25
N GLN A 139 -1.83 12.61 -10.76
CA GLN A 139 -2.93 13.07 -9.93
C GLN A 139 -3.78 11.86 -9.51
N ILE A 140 -3.52 11.35 -8.30
CA ILE A 140 -4.28 10.27 -7.70
C ILE A 140 -4.30 10.44 -6.18
N ASP A 141 -5.48 10.24 -5.61
CA ASP A 141 -5.75 10.22 -4.18
C ASP A 141 -6.19 8.82 -3.76
N ALA A 142 -5.84 8.43 -2.54
CA ALA A 142 -6.33 7.19 -1.96
C ALA A 142 -7.70 7.39 -1.31
N ASP A 143 -8.60 6.42 -1.48
CA ASP A 143 -9.95 6.47 -0.89
C ASP A 143 -9.92 6.21 0.62
N TYR A 144 -9.00 5.37 1.08
CA TYR A 144 -8.77 5.06 2.49
C TYR A 144 -7.28 5.14 2.82
N ILE A 145 -6.92 6.01 3.75
CA ILE A 145 -5.52 6.22 4.16
C ILE A 145 -5.35 5.72 5.59
N GLY A 146 -4.37 4.84 5.82
CA GLY A 146 -3.98 4.43 7.16
C GLY A 146 -3.39 5.60 7.95
N PHE A 147 -2.25 6.11 7.49
CA PHE A 147 -1.54 7.20 8.14
C PHE A 147 -0.90 8.15 7.13
N GLU A 148 -0.95 9.44 7.42
CA GLU A 148 -0.03 10.39 6.79
C GLU A 148 1.38 10.18 7.34
N CYS A 149 2.34 10.04 6.44
CA CYS A 149 3.74 9.84 6.75
C CYS A 149 4.55 10.99 6.15
N PRO A 150 5.35 11.72 6.95
CA PRO A 150 6.33 12.67 6.42
C PRO A 150 7.33 11.99 5.48
N ASP A 151 8.16 12.77 4.78
CA ASP A 151 9.19 12.25 3.88
C ASP A 151 10.36 11.57 4.64
N LEU A 152 10.06 10.40 5.21
CA LEU A 152 10.94 9.58 6.01
C LEU A 152 11.11 8.23 5.33
N PHE A 153 12.30 7.65 5.49
CA PHE A 153 12.57 6.31 5.02
C PHE A 153 12.04 5.29 6.04
N VAL A 154 10.95 4.61 5.68
CA VAL A 154 10.19 3.71 6.56
C VAL A 154 10.38 2.24 6.19
N VAL A 155 10.28 1.38 7.19
CA VAL A 155 10.38 -0.08 7.08
C VAL A 155 9.41 -0.74 8.06
N GLY A 156 9.22 -2.05 7.93
CA GLY A 156 8.32 -2.79 8.82
C GLY A 156 6.93 -2.92 8.26
N TYR A 157 6.15 -3.82 8.85
CA TYR A 157 4.77 -4.08 8.48
C TYR A 157 4.57 -4.26 6.96
N GLY A 158 5.43 -5.11 6.38
CA GLY A 158 5.45 -5.40 4.94
C GLY A 158 6.44 -4.56 4.13
N MET A 159 6.77 -3.33 4.55
CA MET A 159 7.75 -2.46 3.88
C MET A 159 9.19 -2.88 4.17
N ASP A 160 10.11 -2.62 3.22
CA ASP A 160 11.49 -3.10 3.31
C ASP A 160 12.57 -2.10 2.92
N VAL A 161 13.80 -2.44 3.32
CA VAL A 161 15.03 -1.95 2.67
C VAL A 161 15.95 -3.10 2.39
N ALA A 162 16.41 -3.21 1.13
CA ALA A 162 17.25 -4.32 0.67
C ALA A 162 16.69 -5.70 1.09
N HIS A 163 15.37 -5.88 0.96
CA HIS A 163 14.62 -7.09 1.32
C HIS A 163 14.61 -7.44 2.82
N ARG A 164 14.98 -6.50 3.70
CA ARG A 164 14.97 -6.69 5.17
C ARG A 164 13.84 -5.91 5.83
N TYR A 165 13.52 -6.30 7.06
CA TYR A 165 12.64 -5.62 8.00
C TYR A 165 11.13 -5.72 7.75
N ARG A 166 10.68 -6.37 6.68
CA ARG A 166 9.23 -6.57 6.40
C ARG A 166 8.48 -7.15 7.59
N GLN A 167 9.12 -8.03 8.34
CA GLN A 167 8.53 -8.80 9.45
C GLN A 167 8.27 -8.01 10.73
N LEU A 168 8.73 -6.77 10.84
CA LEU A 168 8.50 -5.97 12.04
C LEU A 168 6.99 -5.70 12.19
N PRO A 169 6.42 -5.83 13.41
CA PRO A 169 4.98 -5.67 13.63
C PRO A 169 4.52 -4.19 13.62
N PHE A 170 5.45 -3.26 13.42
CA PHE A 170 5.25 -1.82 13.45
C PHE A 170 5.86 -1.18 12.20
N VAL A 171 5.45 0.06 11.91
CA VAL A 171 6.14 0.92 10.95
C VAL A 171 7.23 1.68 11.69
N GLY A 172 8.47 1.53 11.26
CA GLY A 172 9.64 2.18 11.83
C GLY A 172 10.36 3.06 10.82
N VAL A 173 11.10 4.06 11.33
CA VAL A 173 11.98 4.92 10.55
C VAL A 173 13.41 4.41 10.72
N VAL A 174 14.12 4.24 9.62
CA VAL A 174 15.55 3.91 9.64
C VAL A 174 16.32 5.18 9.96
N GLU A 175 16.97 5.21 11.11
CA GLU A 175 17.85 6.30 11.49
C GLU A 175 19.27 5.99 10.96
N THR A 176 19.82 6.92 10.21
CA THR A 176 21.23 6.92 9.80
C THR A 176 21.93 8.01 10.59
N GLU A 177 23.00 7.71 11.31
CA GLU A 177 23.76 8.68 12.13
C GLU A 177 24.40 9.84 11.32
N ASP A 178 24.23 9.92 10.00
CA ASP A 178 24.99 10.82 9.12
C ASP A 178 24.22 12.01 8.51
N LYS A 179 23.01 12.37 8.98
CA LYS A 179 22.29 13.55 8.43
C LYS A 179 22.66 14.91 9.04
N ASP A 180 23.49 14.96 10.09
CA ASP A 180 23.90 16.22 10.75
C ASP A 180 25.31 16.73 10.37
N ARG A 181 25.95 16.19 9.31
CA ARG A 181 27.31 16.60 8.90
C ARG A 181 27.41 17.40 7.59
N LYS A 182 26.31 17.98 7.09
CA LYS A 182 26.35 18.81 5.86
C LYS A 182 25.83 20.24 6.01
N GLU A 183 25.91 20.79 7.21
CA GLU A 183 25.80 22.24 7.44
C GLU A 183 26.94 22.74 8.34
N GLN A 184 28.19 22.60 7.86
CA GLN A 184 29.33 23.43 8.27
C GLN A 184 30.21 23.71 7.05
#